data_AF-A0A4Q3TQE2-F1
#
_entry.id   AF-A0A4Q3TQE2-F1
#
_cell.length_a   1.000
_cell.length_b   1.000
_cell.length_c   1.000
_cell.angle_alpha   90.00
_cell.angle_beta   90.00
_cell.angle_gamma   90.00
#
_symmetry.space_group_name_H-M   'P 1'
#
loop_
_entity.id
_entity.type
_entity.pdbx_description
1 polymer ?
#
loop_
_entity_poly.entity_id
_entity_poly.type
_entity_poly.pdbx_seq_one_letter_code
_entity_poly.pdbx_strand_id
1 'polypeptide(L)'
;VFTTDNPLLRRITQGVPVRFDFGVKMPVEEIQGGEQQVELELGEVIFAPGSAKVRDEYLPVIGQIAAKVVEYRGGEVLIRANGDSEALAFDRANAVKTALLGQVPAEIAGALTVSVRGDLDDPSSMIVGVGEGGALLGTVLFDTDKSAVKPRFLPVLAQVADYLDKKGGGSVAIVGHTDPRASDAYNLALGMRRAKAVYEAIASKLSPEVRAKVRVESSNDPAAPAGNSK
;
A
#
# COMPACT_ATOMS: atom_id res chain seq x y z
N VAL A 1 1.75 -51.26 24.49
CA VAL A 1 0.67 -50.74 23.61
C VAL A 1 -0.60 -50.67 24.44
N PHE A 2 -1.41 -49.63 24.21
CA PHE A 2 -2.73 -49.32 24.78
C PHE A 2 -2.77 -48.50 26.09
N THR A 3 -2.80 -47.20 25.86
CA THR A 3 -3.42 -46.11 26.63
C THR A 3 -4.91 -46.34 26.89
N THR A 4 -5.43 -45.78 27.99
CA THR A 4 -6.85 -45.39 28.08
C THR A 4 -7.01 -44.09 28.89
N ASP A 5 -7.53 -43.11 28.16
CA ASP A 5 -8.34 -41.92 28.44
C ASP A 5 -8.18 -41.01 29.68
N ASN A 6 -7.87 -39.78 29.29
CA ASN A 6 -7.87 -38.46 29.93
C ASN A 6 -9.16 -38.11 30.72
N PRO A 7 -9.10 -37.92 32.05
CA PRO A 7 -10.18 -37.32 32.81
C PRO A 7 -10.22 -35.79 32.60
N LEU A 8 -11.34 -35.33 32.05
CA LEU A 8 -11.73 -33.94 31.81
C LEU A 8 -11.56 -33.06 33.06
N LEU A 9 -10.46 -32.33 33.14
CA LEU A 9 -10.36 -31.13 33.99
C LEU A 9 -10.65 -29.90 33.14
N ARG A 10 -11.91 -29.45 33.12
CA ARG A 10 -12.26 -28.08 32.73
C ARG A 10 -11.83 -27.13 33.85
N ARG A 11 -10.58 -26.65 33.80
CA ARG A 11 -10.22 -25.41 34.49
C ARG A 11 -10.68 -24.24 33.62
N ILE A 12 -11.86 -23.70 33.93
CA ILE A 12 -12.35 -22.46 33.33
C ILE A 12 -11.92 -21.30 34.24
N THR A 13 -10.63 -20.97 34.20
CA THR A 13 -10.13 -19.61 34.47
C THR A 13 -8.64 -19.61 34.21
N GLN A 14 -8.23 -18.94 33.14
CA GLN A 14 -6.94 -18.28 33.13
C GLN A 14 -7.08 -17.05 32.24
N GLY A 15 -6.72 -15.90 32.82
CA GLY A 15 -6.86 -14.59 32.21
C GLY A 15 -6.26 -14.55 30.82
N VAL A 16 -6.89 -13.74 29.97
CA VAL A 16 -6.36 -13.24 28.71
C VAL A 16 -4.84 -13.05 28.84
N PRO A 17 -4.01 -13.78 28.09
CA PRO A 17 -2.61 -13.44 28.02
C PRO A 17 -2.48 -12.09 27.32
N VAL A 18 -2.37 -11.01 28.09
CA VAL A 18 -1.75 -9.75 27.66
C VAL A 18 -0.25 -10.00 27.53
N ARG A 19 0.11 -10.72 26.46
CA ARG A 19 1.45 -10.70 25.88
C ARG A 19 1.26 -10.65 24.38
N PHE A 20 1.03 -9.44 23.89
CA PHE A 20 1.31 -9.12 22.50
C PHE A 20 2.82 -8.94 22.42
N ASP A 21 3.51 -10.02 22.08
CA ASP A 21 4.88 -9.94 21.62
C ASP A 21 4.85 -9.23 20.27
N PHE A 22 5.33 -8.00 20.23
CA PHE A 22 5.55 -7.26 18.99
C PHE A 22 6.63 -8.01 18.19
N GLY A 23 6.19 -8.85 17.27
CA GLY A 23 7.07 -9.49 16.29
C GLY A 23 7.37 -8.50 15.18
N VAL A 24 8.42 -7.69 15.33
CA VAL A 24 9.12 -7.13 14.16
C VAL A 24 9.80 -8.32 13.49
N LYS A 25 9.12 -9.01 12.58
CA LYS A 25 9.75 -10.03 11.76
C LYS A 25 10.58 -9.31 10.69
N MET A 26 11.88 -9.22 10.93
CA MET A 26 12.86 -8.89 9.90
C MET A 26 13.18 -10.19 9.13
N PRO A 27 12.91 -10.30 7.82
CA PRO A 27 13.81 -11.01 6.95
C PRO A 27 14.95 -10.03 6.60
N VAL A 28 16.13 -10.23 7.19
CA VAL A 28 17.34 -9.63 6.64
C VAL A 28 17.70 -10.44 5.40
N GLU A 29 17.01 -10.20 4.29
CA GLU A 29 17.52 -10.63 2.99
C GLU A 29 18.34 -9.48 2.41
N GLU A 30 19.65 -9.72 2.38
CA GLU A 30 20.65 -8.90 1.75
C GLU A 30 20.41 -8.91 0.23
N ILE A 31 19.54 -8.02 -0.25
CA ILE A 31 19.38 -7.78 -1.69
C ILE A 31 20.62 -6.99 -2.16
N GLN A 32 21.40 -7.61 -3.05
CA GLN A 32 22.47 -6.93 -3.78
C GLN A 32 21.90 -5.74 -4.56
N GLY A 33 22.07 -4.53 -4.01
CA GLY A 33 21.87 -3.28 -4.76
C GLY A 33 21.04 -2.20 -4.07
N GLY A 34 21.61 -1.54 -3.06
CA GLY A 34 21.57 -0.07 -3.01
C GLY A 34 20.36 0.68 -2.43
N GLU A 35 19.24 0.06 -2.04
CA GLU A 35 18.13 0.78 -1.39
C GLU A 35 17.65 0.02 -0.13
N GLN A 36 17.91 0.60 1.05
CA GLN A 36 17.49 0.04 2.33
C GLN A 36 16.00 0.37 2.55
N GLN A 37 15.12 -0.60 2.30
CA GLN A 37 13.69 -0.47 2.50
C GLN A 37 13.33 -0.84 3.95
N VAL A 38 12.77 0.10 4.71
CA VAL A 38 12.28 -0.16 6.06
C VAL A 38 10.84 -0.67 5.97
N GLU A 39 10.65 -1.98 5.94
CA GLU A 39 9.33 -2.62 5.95
C GLU A 39 8.75 -2.60 7.38
N LEU A 40 7.64 -1.89 7.56
CA LEU A 40 6.98 -1.75 8.85
C LEU A 40 5.55 -2.22 8.75
N GLU A 41 5.23 -3.32 9.42
CA GLU A 41 3.88 -3.88 9.45
C GLU A 41 2.98 -3.08 10.39
N LEU A 42 2.18 -2.19 9.81
CA LEU A 42 1.09 -1.55 10.52
C LEU A 42 -0.12 -2.50 10.54
N GLY A 43 -0.23 -3.26 11.62
CA GLY A 43 -1.37 -4.14 11.87
C GLY A 43 -2.71 -3.40 12.06
N GLU A 44 -3.77 -4.18 12.31
CA GLU A 44 -5.20 -3.83 12.37
C GLU A 44 -5.58 -2.74 13.40
N VAL A 45 -4.66 -2.32 14.28
CA VAL A 45 -4.99 -1.66 15.55
C VAL A 45 -4.89 -0.13 15.53
N ILE A 46 -4.33 0.46 14.46
CA ILE A 46 -4.03 1.91 14.41
C ILE A 46 -5.28 2.75 14.11
N PHE A 47 -6.22 2.19 13.36
CA PHE A 47 -7.41 2.88 12.89
C PHE A 47 -8.66 2.49 13.68
N ALA A 48 -9.61 3.41 13.82
CA ALA A 48 -10.94 3.02 14.31
C ALA A 48 -11.68 2.16 13.26
N PRO A 49 -12.54 1.21 13.66
CA PRO A 49 -13.29 0.37 12.73
C PRO A 49 -14.05 1.21 11.69
N GLY A 50 -13.86 0.92 10.40
CA GLY A 50 -14.48 1.68 9.31
C GLY A 50 -13.98 3.12 9.15
N SER A 51 -12.91 3.51 9.84
CA SER A 51 -12.33 4.85 9.76
C SER A 51 -10.90 4.81 9.23
N ALA A 52 -10.48 5.90 8.58
CA ALA A 52 -9.10 6.18 8.24
C ALA A 52 -8.40 7.05 9.29
N LYS A 53 -9.10 7.45 10.36
CA LYS A 53 -8.52 8.27 11.42
C LYS A 53 -7.60 7.41 12.29
N VAL A 54 -6.34 7.82 12.36
CA VAL A 54 -5.36 7.29 13.32
C VAL A 54 -5.77 7.70 14.73
N ARG A 55 -5.80 6.76 15.67
CA ARG A 55 -6.10 7.05 17.08
C ARG A 55 -4.90 7.70 17.75
N ASP A 56 -5.16 8.66 18.64
CA ASP A 56 -4.11 9.44 19.32
C ASP A 56 -3.11 8.57 20.10
N GLU A 57 -3.57 7.42 20.59
CA GLU A 57 -2.78 6.39 21.28
C GLU A 57 -1.61 5.84 20.44
N TYR A 58 -1.71 5.88 19.11
CA TYR A 58 -0.66 5.39 18.20
C TYR A 58 0.24 6.49 17.63
N LEU A 59 0.02 7.76 17.98
CA LEU A 59 0.91 8.85 17.61
C LEU A 59 2.37 8.62 18.07
N PRO A 60 2.64 8.06 19.27
CA PRO A 60 4.01 7.71 19.67
C PRO A 60 4.65 6.64 18.77
N VAL A 61 3.85 5.69 18.27
CA VAL A 61 4.33 4.63 17.35
C VAL A 61 4.71 5.22 16.00
N ILE A 62 3.91 6.15 15.48
CA ILE A 62 4.24 6.93 14.28
C ILE A 62 5.55 7.71 14.48
N GLY A 63 5.79 8.25 15.69
CA GLY A 63 7.06 8.87 16.06
C GLY A 63 8.27 7.93 15.95
N GLN A 64 8.13 6.70 16.42
CA GLN A 64 9.19 5.69 16.30
C GLN A 64 9.43 5.29 14.85
N ILE A 65 8.37 5.20 14.05
CA ILE A 65 8.45 4.93 12.61
C ILE A 65 9.17 6.07 11.89
N ALA A 66 8.76 7.31 12.14
CA ALA A 66 9.40 8.49 11.57
C ALA A 66 10.88 8.54 11.94
N ALA A 67 11.25 8.25 13.19
CA ALA A 67 12.65 8.20 13.63
C ALA A 67 13.47 7.17 12.85
N LYS A 68 12.92 5.98 12.61
CA LYS A 68 13.57 4.95 11.78
C LYS A 68 13.68 5.36 10.32
N VAL A 69 12.62 5.90 9.73
CA VAL A 69 12.66 6.41 8.34
C VAL A 69 13.73 7.48 8.19
N VAL A 70 13.90 8.35 9.20
CA VAL A 70 14.96 9.36 9.24
C VAL A 70 16.34 8.71 9.35
N GLU A 71 16.50 7.71 10.21
CA GLU A 71 17.75 6.95 10.39
C GLU A 71 18.22 6.31 9.08
N TYR A 72 17.30 5.66 8.36
CA TYR A 72 17.60 4.94 7.12
C TYR A 72 17.52 5.82 5.86
N ARG A 73 17.17 7.11 5.98
CA ARG A 73 17.01 8.05 4.86
C ARG A 73 16.05 7.57 3.76
N GLY A 74 15.05 6.78 4.13
CA GLY A 74 14.07 6.19 3.21
C GLY A 74 13.32 5.03 3.88
N GLY A 75 12.15 4.69 3.34
CA GLY A 75 11.40 3.54 3.85
C GLY A 75 10.04 3.33 3.17
N GLU A 76 9.62 2.07 3.10
CA GLU A 76 8.27 1.68 2.66
C GLU A 76 7.45 1.23 3.87
N VAL A 77 6.44 2.00 4.23
CA VAL A 77 5.54 1.64 5.33
C VAL A 77 4.40 0.79 4.77
N LEU A 78 4.28 -0.45 5.26
CA LEU A 78 3.25 -1.39 4.82
C LEU A 78 2.06 -1.42 5.77
N ILE A 79 0.87 -1.37 5.21
CA ILE A 79 -0.40 -1.49 5.94
C ILE A 79 -1.11 -2.74 5.44
N ARG A 80 -1.59 -3.58 6.35
CA ARG A 80 -2.41 -4.73 5.98
C ARG A 80 -3.88 -4.32 5.84
N ALA A 81 -4.53 -4.64 4.72
CA ALA A 81 -5.97 -4.47 4.53
C ALA A 81 -6.73 -5.74 4.94
N ASN A 82 -7.08 -5.88 6.22
CA ASN A 82 -7.91 -7.00 6.70
C ASN A 82 -9.40 -6.71 6.47
N GLY A 83 -9.92 -7.06 5.28
CA GLY A 83 -11.36 -7.05 5.00
C GLY A 83 -12.01 -5.67 4.79
N ASP A 84 -11.20 -4.62 4.66
CA ASP A 84 -11.66 -3.27 4.35
C ASP A 84 -11.94 -3.08 2.84
N SER A 85 -12.73 -2.05 2.51
CA SER A 85 -12.85 -1.61 1.12
C SER A 85 -11.55 -0.97 0.66
N GLU A 86 -11.24 -1.09 -0.63
CA GLU A 86 -10.00 -0.57 -1.21
C GLU A 86 -9.93 0.97 -1.15
N ALA A 87 -11.10 1.62 -1.12
CA ALA A 87 -11.23 3.04 -0.83
C ALA A 87 -10.79 3.38 0.61
N LEU A 88 -11.25 2.61 1.60
CA LEU A 88 -10.85 2.82 2.99
C LEU A 88 -9.36 2.55 3.19
N ALA A 89 -8.80 1.57 2.50
CA ALA A 89 -7.37 1.32 2.44
C ALA A 89 -6.60 2.55 1.92
N PHE A 90 -7.07 3.19 0.85
CA PHE A 90 -6.44 4.41 0.31
C PHE A 90 -6.46 5.56 1.31
N ASP A 91 -7.61 5.82 1.93
CA ASP A 91 -7.74 6.89 2.92
C ASP A 91 -6.80 6.67 4.12
N ARG A 92 -6.66 5.41 4.56
CA ARG A 92 -5.73 5.01 5.64
C ARG A 92 -4.27 5.23 5.27
N ALA A 93 -3.88 4.83 4.07
CA ALA A 93 -2.52 5.07 3.55
C ALA A 93 -2.19 6.56 3.56
N ASN A 94 -3.13 7.39 3.09
CA ASN A 94 -2.98 8.83 3.05
C ASN A 94 -2.93 9.45 4.47
N ALA A 95 -3.74 8.95 5.40
CA ALA A 95 -3.72 9.40 6.80
C ALA A 95 -2.38 9.10 7.48
N VAL A 96 -1.85 7.88 7.31
CA VAL A 96 -0.53 7.49 7.84
C VAL A 96 0.57 8.32 7.21
N LYS A 97 0.54 8.50 5.89
CA LYS A 97 1.50 9.35 5.19
C LYS A 97 1.49 10.77 5.72
N THR A 98 0.30 11.37 5.88
CA THR A 98 0.16 12.74 6.41
C THR A 98 0.73 12.84 7.82
N ALA A 99 0.48 11.84 8.68
CA ALA A 99 1.02 11.81 10.03
C ALA A 99 2.55 11.68 10.05
N LEU A 100 3.13 10.86 9.16
CA LEU A 100 4.58 10.70 9.01
C LEU A 100 5.24 11.96 8.44
N LEU A 101 4.65 12.59 7.44
CA LEU A 101 5.15 13.85 6.86
C LEU A 101 5.21 14.99 7.88
N GLY A 102 4.37 14.96 8.93
CA GLY A 102 4.43 15.93 10.03
C GLY A 102 5.63 15.75 10.96
N GLN A 103 6.33 14.61 10.88
CA GLN A 103 7.42 14.25 11.80
C GLN A 103 8.75 13.94 11.08
N VAL A 104 8.72 13.69 9.77
CA VAL A 104 9.90 13.43 8.94
C VAL A 104 10.34 14.73 8.24
N PRO A 105 11.65 15.04 8.18
CA PRO A 105 12.18 16.18 7.44
C PRO A 105 11.81 16.12 5.96
N ALA A 106 11.59 17.27 5.32
CA ALA A 106 11.21 17.37 3.91
C ALA A 106 12.19 16.68 2.94
N GLU A 107 13.46 16.56 3.34
CA GLU A 107 14.52 15.87 2.60
C GLU A 107 14.27 14.36 2.46
N ILE A 108 13.64 13.74 3.46
CA ILE A 108 13.39 12.30 3.52
C ILE A 108 11.92 11.99 3.18
N ALA A 109 11.06 12.99 3.28
CA ALA A 109 9.65 12.91 2.88
C ALA A 109 9.46 12.40 1.43
N GLY A 110 10.42 12.67 0.53
CA GLY A 110 10.39 12.18 -0.84
C GLY A 110 10.65 10.66 -0.97
N ALA A 111 11.48 10.12 -0.08
CA ALA A 111 11.85 8.71 -0.04
C ALA A 111 10.88 7.83 0.76
N LEU A 112 9.81 8.42 1.31
CA LEU A 112 8.78 7.72 2.06
C LEU A 112 7.65 7.29 1.12
N THR A 113 7.43 5.99 1.04
CA THR A 113 6.26 5.41 0.38
C THR A 113 5.41 4.68 1.42
N VAL A 114 4.10 4.89 1.38
CA VAL A 114 3.17 4.12 2.22
C VAL A 114 2.35 3.23 1.30
N SER A 115 2.40 1.91 1.47
CA SER A 115 1.58 0.99 0.69
C SER A 115 0.67 0.16 1.56
N VAL A 116 -0.43 -0.27 0.97
CA VAL A 116 -1.45 -1.12 1.57
C VAL A 116 -1.53 -2.39 0.76
N ARG A 117 -1.35 -3.53 1.43
CA ARG A 117 -1.38 -4.86 0.83
C ARG A 117 -2.45 -5.72 1.51
N GLY A 118 -3.11 -6.56 0.74
CA GLY A 118 -4.07 -7.53 1.28
C GLY A 118 -3.38 -8.67 2.04
N ASP A 119 -2.21 -9.07 1.56
CA ASP A 119 -1.32 -10.04 2.15
C ASP A 119 0.08 -9.43 2.24
N LEU A 120 0.67 -9.39 3.44
CA LEU A 120 1.98 -8.75 3.62
C LEU A 120 3.09 -9.59 2.96
N ASP A 121 2.92 -10.91 2.90
CA ASP A 121 3.91 -11.83 2.35
C ASP A 121 3.84 -11.91 0.81
N ASP A 122 2.81 -11.33 0.19
CA ASP A 122 2.62 -11.31 -1.26
C ASP A 122 2.66 -9.86 -1.81
N PRO A 123 3.78 -9.45 -2.43
CA PRO A 123 3.89 -8.14 -3.09
C PRO A 123 2.82 -7.88 -4.16
N SER A 124 2.29 -8.93 -4.79
CA SER A 124 1.24 -8.81 -5.81
C SER A 124 -0.14 -8.48 -5.23
N SER A 125 -0.30 -8.63 -3.91
CA SER A 125 -1.51 -8.29 -3.18
C SER A 125 -1.61 -6.79 -2.84
N MET A 126 -0.68 -5.98 -3.34
CA MET A 126 -0.77 -4.52 -3.22
C MET A 126 -2.14 -4.04 -3.74
N ILE A 127 -2.79 -3.22 -2.94
CA ILE A 127 -4.06 -2.58 -3.26
C ILE A 127 -3.78 -1.16 -3.72
N VAL A 128 -3.07 -0.40 -2.88
CA VAL A 128 -2.81 1.03 -3.05
C VAL A 128 -1.44 1.36 -2.46
N GLY A 129 -0.77 2.37 -2.98
CA GLY A 129 0.27 3.09 -2.26
C GLY A 129 0.21 4.59 -2.50
N VAL A 130 0.88 5.36 -1.66
CA VAL A 130 0.95 6.81 -1.72
C VAL A 130 2.41 7.22 -1.52
N GLY A 131 3.04 7.72 -2.58
CA GLY A 131 4.44 8.19 -2.62
C GLY A 131 4.51 9.68 -2.96
N GLU A 132 5.69 10.29 -2.95
CA GLU A 132 5.88 11.73 -3.21
C GLU A 132 5.22 12.18 -4.52
N GLY A 133 5.52 11.47 -5.62
CA GLY A 133 5.05 11.78 -6.96
C GLY A 133 3.60 11.38 -7.23
N GLY A 134 2.91 10.71 -6.31
CA GLY A 134 1.47 10.47 -6.40
C GLY A 134 0.99 9.13 -5.84
N ALA A 135 0.05 8.50 -6.53
CA ALA A 135 -0.61 7.27 -6.06
C ALA A 135 -0.09 6.05 -6.81
N LEU A 136 0.08 4.95 -6.10
CA LEU A 136 0.34 3.63 -6.64
C LEU A 136 -0.95 2.81 -6.57
N LEU A 137 -1.29 2.12 -7.65
CA LEU A 137 -2.45 1.25 -7.75
C LEU A 137 -1.97 -0.15 -8.08
N GLY A 138 -2.39 -1.13 -7.27
CA GLY A 138 -1.82 -2.46 -7.33
C GLY A 138 -2.44 -3.41 -8.38
N THR A 139 -1.96 -4.65 -8.39
CA THR A 139 -2.33 -5.63 -9.44
C THR A 139 -3.76 -6.15 -9.30
N VAL A 140 -4.35 -6.03 -8.11
CA VAL A 140 -5.71 -6.51 -7.79
C VAL A 140 -6.82 -5.82 -8.61
N LEU A 141 -6.52 -4.69 -9.27
CA LEU A 141 -7.46 -3.90 -10.07
C LEU A 141 -8.00 -4.65 -11.30
N PHE A 142 -7.24 -5.60 -11.84
CA PHE A 142 -7.57 -6.29 -13.09
C PHE A 142 -7.80 -7.79 -12.87
N ASP A 143 -8.45 -8.43 -13.85
CA ASP A 143 -8.37 -9.89 -13.97
C ASP A 143 -7.11 -10.28 -14.75
N THR A 144 -6.70 -11.54 -14.59
CA THR A 144 -5.69 -12.17 -15.43
C THR A 144 -6.01 -11.94 -16.89
N ASP A 145 -5.01 -11.47 -17.63
CA ASP A 145 -5.09 -11.18 -19.06
C ASP A 145 -6.15 -10.15 -19.50
N LYS A 146 -6.70 -9.37 -18.56
CA LYS A 146 -7.65 -8.29 -18.87
C LYS A 146 -7.08 -6.91 -18.56
N SER A 147 -7.64 -5.91 -19.24
CA SER A 147 -7.39 -4.48 -19.01
C SER A 147 -8.61 -3.71 -18.49
N ALA A 148 -9.74 -4.38 -18.27
CA ALA A 148 -10.92 -3.76 -17.68
C ALA A 148 -10.77 -3.68 -16.17
N VAL A 149 -10.95 -2.48 -15.60
CA VAL A 149 -10.91 -2.27 -14.15
C VAL A 149 -12.16 -2.86 -13.50
N LYS A 150 -12.01 -3.59 -12.40
CA LYS A 150 -13.16 -4.17 -11.70
C LYS A 150 -14.02 -3.08 -11.05
N PRO A 151 -15.35 -3.17 -11.11
CA PRO A 151 -16.26 -2.15 -10.55
C PRO A 151 -16.01 -1.81 -9.07
N ARG A 152 -15.56 -2.78 -8.27
CA ARG A 152 -15.22 -2.57 -6.84
C ARG A 152 -14.10 -1.54 -6.61
N PHE A 153 -13.24 -1.29 -7.60
CA PHE A 153 -12.17 -0.29 -7.50
C PHE A 153 -12.58 1.10 -8.01
N LEU A 154 -13.76 1.26 -8.61
CA LEU A 154 -14.21 2.59 -9.05
C LEU A 154 -14.28 3.61 -7.90
N PRO A 155 -14.70 3.24 -6.66
CA PRO A 155 -14.64 4.15 -5.52
C PRO A 155 -13.23 4.61 -5.18
N VAL A 156 -12.24 3.70 -5.18
CA VAL A 156 -10.84 4.08 -4.87
C VAL A 156 -10.25 4.95 -5.98
N LEU A 157 -10.58 4.67 -7.24
CA LEU A 157 -10.16 5.52 -8.36
C LEU A 157 -10.72 6.94 -8.27
N ALA A 158 -11.96 7.09 -7.79
CA ALA A 158 -12.55 8.40 -7.54
C ALA A 158 -11.80 9.15 -6.43
N GLN A 159 -11.43 8.46 -5.33
CA GLN A 159 -10.63 9.07 -4.26
C GLN A 159 -9.22 9.47 -4.71
N VAL A 160 -8.59 8.66 -5.57
CA VAL A 160 -7.32 9.00 -6.19
C VAL A 160 -7.47 10.25 -7.06
N ALA A 161 -8.55 10.37 -7.84
CA ALA A 161 -8.83 11.58 -8.62
C ALA A 161 -8.98 12.81 -7.71
N ASP A 162 -9.77 12.70 -6.64
CA ASP A 162 -9.95 13.79 -5.66
C ASP A 162 -8.63 14.17 -4.98
N TYR A 163 -7.78 13.19 -4.69
CA TYR A 163 -6.45 13.41 -4.13
C TYR A 163 -5.54 14.17 -5.10
N LEU A 164 -5.53 13.79 -6.37
CA LEU A 164 -4.75 14.47 -7.43
C LEU A 164 -5.26 15.89 -7.69
N ASP A 165 -6.58 16.09 -7.67
CA ASP A 165 -7.18 17.43 -7.82
C ASP A 165 -6.78 18.34 -6.67
N LYS A 166 -6.81 17.85 -5.42
CA LYS A 166 -6.36 18.62 -4.23
C LYS A 166 -4.86 18.94 -4.27
N LYS A 167 -4.05 18.05 -4.84
CA LYS A 167 -2.60 18.25 -5.02
C LYS A 167 -2.27 19.16 -6.21
N GLY A 168 -3.22 19.41 -7.11
CA GLY A 168 -3.03 20.20 -8.32
C GLY A 168 -2.26 19.47 -9.44
N GLY A 169 -2.19 18.14 -9.38
CA GLY A 169 -1.46 17.28 -10.31
C GLY A 169 -0.74 16.11 -9.62
N GLY A 170 -0.20 15.19 -10.42
CA GLY A 170 0.57 14.06 -9.92
C GLY A 170 0.69 12.92 -10.92
N SER A 171 1.31 11.83 -10.48
CA SER A 171 1.41 10.59 -11.24
C SER A 171 0.62 9.48 -10.56
N VAL A 172 0.13 8.55 -11.37
CA VAL A 172 -0.47 7.30 -10.92
C VAL A 172 0.29 6.16 -11.56
N ALA A 173 0.98 5.36 -10.77
CA ALA A 173 1.60 4.15 -11.31
C ALA A 173 0.68 2.96 -11.05
N ILE A 174 0.49 2.15 -12.08
CA ILE A 174 -0.21 0.88 -12.03
C ILE A 174 0.85 -0.20 -11.95
N VAL A 175 0.87 -0.87 -10.82
CA VAL A 175 1.69 -2.06 -10.60
C VAL A 175 0.94 -3.26 -11.14
N GLY A 176 1.50 -3.90 -12.17
CA GLY A 176 0.94 -5.12 -12.76
C GLY A 176 1.97 -6.23 -12.82
N HIS A 177 1.56 -7.46 -12.58
CA HIS A 177 2.40 -8.62 -12.84
C HIS A 177 2.39 -8.97 -14.34
N THR A 178 3.56 -9.29 -14.88
CA THR A 178 3.73 -9.86 -16.21
C THR A 178 3.46 -11.36 -16.18
N ASP A 179 2.87 -11.91 -17.25
CA ASP A 179 2.88 -13.36 -17.39
C ASP A 179 4.26 -13.76 -17.94
N PRO A 180 5.07 -14.55 -17.21
CA PRO A 180 6.38 -14.99 -17.68
C PRO A 180 6.30 -15.89 -18.91
N ARG A 181 5.11 -16.41 -19.24
CA ARG A 181 4.84 -17.21 -20.45
C ARG A 181 4.50 -16.34 -21.66
N ALA A 182 4.22 -15.05 -21.47
CA ALA A 182 3.89 -14.12 -22.54
C ALA A 182 5.13 -13.34 -23.00
N SER A 183 5.11 -12.82 -24.22
CA SER A 183 6.22 -12.00 -24.74
C SER A 183 6.26 -10.62 -24.07
N ASP A 184 7.45 -10.02 -23.99
CA ASP A 184 7.61 -8.66 -23.45
C ASP A 184 6.72 -7.65 -24.17
N ALA A 185 6.62 -7.76 -25.49
CA ALA A 185 5.74 -6.93 -26.30
C ALA A 185 4.26 -7.09 -25.93
N TYR A 186 3.83 -8.32 -25.60
CA TYR A 186 2.47 -8.59 -25.13
C TYR A 186 2.20 -7.95 -23.77
N ASN A 187 3.12 -8.17 -22.82
CA ASN A 187 3.03 -7.62 -21.47
C ASN A 187 3.03 -6.09 -21.48
N LEU A 188 3.88 -5.47 -22.31
CA LEU A 188 3.90 -4.02 -22.50
C LEU A 188 2.58 -3.50 -23.09
N ALA A 189 2.06 -4.15 -24.13
CA ALA A 189 0.78 -3.76 -24.73
C ALA A 189 -0.38 -3.91 -23.75
N LEU A 190 -0.38 -4.95 -22.91
CA LEU A 190 -1.38 -5.15 -21.87
C LEU A 190 -1.27 -4.08 -20.78
N GLY A 191 -0.05 -3.76 -20.33
CA GLY A 191 0.22 -2.67 -19.40
C GLY A 191 -0.27 -1.32 -19.91
N MET A 192 -0.01 -0.99 -21.18
CA MET A 192 -0.53 0.24 -21.80
C MET A 192 -2.05 0.29 -21.85
N ARG A 193 -2.72 -0.84 -22.16
CA ARG A 193 -4.20 -0.90 -22.14
C ARG A 193 -4.75 -0.70 -20.73
N ARG A 194 -4.10 -1.25 -19.71
CA ARG A 194 -4.45 -1.08 -18.28
C ARG A 194 -4.27 0.37 -17.84
N ALA A 195 -3.12 0.98 -18.19
CA ALA A 195 -2.84 2.40 -17.96
C ALA A 195 -3.91 3.30 -18.57
N LYS A 196 -4.28 3.04 -19.83
CA LYS A 196 -5.34 3.79 -20.49
C LYS A 196 -6.69 3.65 -19.78
N ALA A 197 -7.10 2.44 -19.39
CA ALA A 197 -8.39 2.22 -18.73
C ALA A 197 -8.49 2.93 -17.38
N VAL A 198 -7.42 2.91 -16.58
CA VAL A 198 -7.35 3.65 -15.31
C VAL A 198 -7.29 5.14 -15.54
N TYR A 199 -6.51 5.61 -16.51
CA TYR A 199 -6.49 7.03 -16.89
C TYR A 199 -7.89 7.52 -17.27
N GLU A 200 -8.63 6.79 -18.09
CA GLU A 200 -9.99 7.16 -18.46
C GLU A 200 -10.94 7.20 -17.26
N ALA A 201 -10.81 6.24 -16.34
CA ALA A 201 -11.62 6.20 -15.13
C ALA A 201 -11.35 7.41 -14.22
N ILE A 202 -10.08 7.77 -14.01
CA ILE A 202 -9.67 8.91 -13.18
C ILE A 202 -9.96 10.25 -13.90
N ALA A 203 -9.63 10.35 -15.18
CA ALA A 203 -9.82 11.56 -15.98
C ALA A 203 -11.29 11.97 -16.13
N SER A 204 -12.23 11.02 -16.00
CA SER A 204 -13.66 11.31 -15.95
C SER A 204 -14.10 12.08 -14.68
N LYS A 205 -13.24 12.08 -13.65
CA LYS A 205 -13.48 12.70 -12.33
C LYS A 205 -12.60 13.93 -12.08
N LEU A 206 -11.49 14.06 -12.79
CA LEU A 206 -10.55 15.18 -12.64
C LEU A 206 -11.04 16.47 -13.29
N SER A 207 -10.61 17.59 -12.72
CA SER A 207 -10.75 18.91 -13.32
C SER A 207 -9.90 19.03 -14.60
N PRO A 208 -10.34 19.75 -15.66
CA PRO A 208 -9.60 19.86 -16.92
C PRO A 208 -8.15 20.35 -16.78
N GLU A 209 -7.91 21.25 -15.82
CA GLU A 209 -6.59 21.82 -15.53
C GLU A 209 -5.62 20.80 -14.92
N VAL A 210 -6.13 19.92 -14.06
CA VAL A 210 -5.34 18.87 -13.39
C VAL A 210 -5.16 17.67 -14.30
N ARG A 211 -6.16 17.35 -15.13
CA ARG A 211 -6.09 16.25 -16.10
C ARG A 211 -4.87 16.33 -17.03
N ALA A 212 -4.46 17.54 -17.42
CA ALA A 212 -3.27 17.74 -18.25
C ALA A 212 -1.95 17.48 -17.50
N LYS A 213 -1.97 17.53 -16.17
CA LYS A 213 -0.83 17.32 -15.27
C LYS A 213 -0.80 15.91 -14.67
N VAL A 214 -1.78 15.08 -14.99
CA VAL A 214 -1.86 13.69 -14.51
C VAL A 214 -1.28 12.74 -15.53
N ARG A 215 -0.35 11.89 -15.08
CA ARG A 215 0.24 10.81 -15.86
C ARG A 215 -0.13 9.47 -15.23
N VAL A 216 -0.45 8.49 -16.08
CA VAL A 216 -0.67 7.11 -15.63
C VAL A 216 0.39 6.23 -16.28
N GLU A 217 1.20 5.58 -15.46
CA GLU A 217 2.29 4.73 -15.88
C GLU A 217 1.97 3.28 -15.53
N SER A 218 2.48 2.32 -16.30
CA SER A 218 2.40 0.90 -15.96
C SER A 218 3.80 0.43 -15.58
N SER A 219 3.96 0.00 -14.34
CA SER A 219 5.17 -0.63 -13.84
C SER A 219 4.95 -2.14 -13.71
N ASN A 220 5.99 -2.91 -14.02
CA ASN A 220 6.04 -4.34 -13.72
C ASN A 220 6.68 -4.62 -12.36
N ASP A 221 7.24 -3.59 -11.72
CA ASP A 221 7.87 -3.65 -10.42
C ASP A 221 6.91 -3.09 -9.34
N PRO A 222 6.48 -3.90 -8.36
CA PRO A 222 5.62 -3.48 -7.27
C PRO A 222 6.27 -2.52 -6.27
N ALA A 223 7.59 -2.44 -6.22
CA ALA A 223 8.33 -1.49 -5.38
C ALA A 223 8.63 -0.16 -6.10
N ALA A 224 8.26 -0.02 -7.38
CA ALA A 224 8.58 1.17 -8.13
C ALA A 224 7.82 2.42 -7.59
N PRO A 225 8.52 3.53 -7.32
CA PRO A 225 7.88 4.76 -6.89
C PRO A 225 7.04 5.37 -8.02
N ALA A 226 5.87 5.93 -7.67
CA ALA A 226 5.06 6.71 -8.60
C ALA A 226 5.80 8.01 -8.90
N GLY A 227 6.41 8.12 -10.09
CA GLY A 227 6.91 9.39 -10.61
C GLY A 227 8.40 9.53 -10.85
N ASN A 228 9.21 8.46 -10.83
CA ASN A 228 10.61 8.55 -11.27
C ASN A 228 10.74 8.51 -12.80
N SER A 229 10.24 9.55 -13.48
CA SER A 229 10.69 9.88 -14.83
C SER A 229 11.88 10.84 -14.71
N LYS A 230 13.08 10.34 -15.03
CA LYS A 230 14.22 11.21 -15.40
C LYS A 230 13.85 12.13 -16.57
#